data_AF-A0A6N2L8D6-F1
#
_entry.id   AF-A0A6N2L8D6-F1
#
_cell.length_a   1.000
_cell.length_b   1.000
_cell.length_c   1.000
_cell.angle_alpha   90.00
_cell.angle_beta   90.00
_cell.angle_gamma   90.00
#
_symmetry.space_group_name_H-M   'P 1'
#
loop_
_entity.id
_entity.type
_entity.pdbx_description
1 polymer ?
#
loop_
_entity_poly.entity_id
_entity_poly.type
_entity_poly.pdbx_seq_one_letter_code
_entity_poly.pdbx_strand_id
1 'polypeptide(L)'
;MGRMHSKGKGISASALPYKRTSPSWLKISPQDVSLAPEIPEDLYHLIKKAVAIRKHLERNRKDKDSKFRLILVESRIHRLARYYKKTKKLAPVWKYESSTASTLVA
;
A
#
# COMPACT_ATOMS: atom_id res chain seq x y z
N MET A 1 -5.22 -5.31 -6.72
CA MET A 1 -3.85 -5.68 -7.19
C MET A 1 -3.65 -7.16 -7.54
N GLY A 2 -4.65 -8.05 -7.38
CA GLY A 2 -4.47 -9.50 -7.58
C GLY A 2 -3.84 -9.89 -8.92
N ARG A 3 -4.17 -9.18 -10.00
CA ARG A 3 -3.70 -9.48 -11.37
C ARG A 3 -2.33 -8.90 -11.75
N MET A 4 -1.79 -7.98 -10.98
CA MET A 4 -0.76 -7.07 -11.48
C MET A 4 0.63 -7.69 -11.59
N HIS A 5 1.01 -8.52 -10.62
CA HIS A 5 2.23 -9.35 -10.69
C HIS A 5 1.87 -10.81 -10.39
N SER A 6 0.76 -11.29 -10.93
CA SER A 6 0.35 -12.69 -10.81
C SER A 6 -0.42 -13.12 -12.08
N LYS A 7 -0.51 -14.43 -12.31
CA LYS A 7 -1.28 -14.99 -13.43
C LYS A 7 -2.79 -15.09 -13.13
N GLY A 8 -3.21 -14.87 -11.88
CA GLY A 8 -4.59 -15.06 -11.46
C GLY A 8 -5.56 -14.11 -12.15
N LYS A 9 -6.80 -14.58 -12.39
CA LYS A 9 -7.87 -13.81 -13.05
C LYS A 9 -9.11 -13.61 -12.17
N GLY A 10 -9.04 -13.93 -10.88
CA GLY A 10 -10.15 -13.77 -9.94
C GLY A 10 -10.72 -12.34 -9.90
N ILE A 11 -12.03 -12.26 -9.63
CA ILE A 11 -12.79 -11.02 -9.46
C ILE A 11 -13.34 -11.03 -8.03
N SER A 12 -12.83 -10.12 -7.20
CA SER A 12 -13.33 -9.88 -5.85
C SER A 12 -13.34 -8.37 -5.65
N ALA A 13 -14.51 -7.77 -5.85
CA ALA A 13 -14.75 -6.34 -5.72
C ALA A 13 -16.10 -6.12 -5.03
N SER A 14 -16.19 -5.07 -4.23
CA SER A 14 -17.47 -4.66 -3.63
C SER A 14 -18.40 -4.10 -4.71
N ALA A 15 -19.69 -4.43 -4.63
CA ALA A 15 -20.73 -3.76 -5.40
C ALA A 15 -21.30 -2.60 -4.57
N LEU A 16 -21.01 -1.36 -4.97
CA LEU A 16 -21.56 -0.19 -4.29
C LEU A 16 -23.08 -0.09 -4.52
N PRO A 17 -23.87 0.35 -3.53
CA PRO A 17 -25.30 0.58 -3.73
C PRO A 17 -25.51 1.68 -4.77
N TYR A 18 -26.64 1.62 -5.49
CA TYR A 18 -26.98 2.60 -6.50
C TYR A 18 -27.12 4.02 -5.92
N LYS A 19 -27.76 4.14 -4.75
CA LYS A 19 -27.94 5.42 -4.05
C LYS A 19 -26.66 5.86 -3.34
N ARG A 20 -26.19 7.08 -3.65
CA ARG A 20 -24.98 7.70 -3.05
C ARG A 20 -25.27 8.59 -1.83
N THR A 21 -26.54 8.89 -1.55
CA THR A 21 -26.92 9.68 -0.37
C THR A 21 -26.75 8.86 0.89
N SER A 22 -26.29 9.48 1.98
CA SER A 22 -26.22 8.83 3.28
C SER A 22 -27.62 8.34 3.71
N PRO A 23 -27.72 7.18 4.37
CA PRO A 23 -28.98 6.72 4.91
C PRO A 23 -29.43 7.60 6.09
N SER A 24 -30.73 7.80 6.25
CA SER A 24 -31.32 8.73 7.25
C SER A 24 -31.06 8.32 8.71
N TRP A 25 -30.74 7.06 8.96
CA TRP A 25 -30.37 6.53 10.27
C TRP A 25 -28.91 6.80 10.65
N LEU A 26 -28.05 7.25 9.73
CA LEU A 26 -26.68 7.65 10.05
C LEU A 26 -26.68 9.07 10.64
N LYS A 27 -26.23 9.21 11.88
CA LYS A 27 -26.20 10.49 12.62
C LYS A 27 -24.80 11.14 12.69
N ILE A 28 -23.81 10.51 12.06
CA ILE A 28 -22.42 10.96 12.08
C ILE A 28 -22.25 12.15 11.13
N SER A 29 -21.54 13.17 11.59
CA SER A 29 -21.23 14.37 10.82
C SER A 29 -20.00 14.14 9.93
N PRO A 30 -19.92 14.69 8.70
CA PRO A 30 -18.72 14.57 7.84
C PRO A 30 -17.41 15.02 8.52
N GLN A 31 -17.52 15.93 9.47
CA GLN A 31 -16.41 16.50 10.24
C GLN A 31 -15.76 15.45 11.16
N ASP A 32 -16.54 14.50 11.68
CA ASP A 32 -16.05 13.45 12.60
C ASP A 32 -15.25 12.37 11.88
N VAL A 33 -15.25 12.36 10.53
CA VAL A 33 -14.71 11.28 9.69
C VAL A 33 -13.37 11.66 9.02
N SER A 34 -12.95 12.92 9.09
CA SER A 34 -11.97 13.50 8.14
C SER A 34 -10.49 13.49 8.55
N LEU A 35 -10.02 12.50 9.31
CA LEU A 35 -8.58 12.37 9.64
C LEU A 35 -7.83 11.61 8.53
N ALA A 36 -7.14 12.34 7.65
CA ALA A 36 -6.31 11.75 6.61
C ALA A 36 -4.88 11.42 7.12
N PRO A 37 -4.34 10.22 6.84
CA PRO A 37 -2.95 9.89 7.19
C PRO A 37 -1.96 10.65 6.29
N GLU A 38 -0.78 10.94 6.84
CA GLU A 38 0.31 11.64 6.13
C GLU A 38 0.83 10.84 4.92
N ILE A 39 0.90 9.52 5.06
CA ILE A 39 1.28 8.59 3.98
C ILE A 39 0.01 7.88 3.46
N PRO A 40 -0.18 7.80 2.13
CA PRO A 40 -1.24 6.98 1.56
C PRO A 40 -1.21 5.54 2.08
N GLU A 41 -2.37 5.06 2.53
CA GLU A 41 -2.52 3.76 3.19
C GLU A 41 -2.01 2.57 2.36
N ASP A 42 -2.18 2.64 1.04
CA ASP A 42 -1.70 1.62 0.12
C ASP A 42 -0.17 1.55 0.04
N LEU A 43 0.51 2.70 0.13
CA LEU A 43 1.97 2.78 0.19
C LEU A 43 2.49 2.26 1.53
N TYR A 44 1.86 2.68 2.64
CA TYR A 44 2.19 2.21 3.99
C TYR A 44 2.15 0.69 4.09
N HIS A 45 1.05 0.05 3.66
CA HIS A 45 0.89 -1.39 3.77
C HIS A 45 1.85 -2.19 2.89
N LEU A 46 2.29 -1.64 1.75
CA LEU A 46 3.32 -2.29 0.93
C LEU A 46 4.70 -2.19 1.58
N ILE A 47 5.05 -1.04 2.17
CA ILE A 47 6.32 -0.85 2.88
C ILE A 47 6.35 -1.79 4.10
N LYS A 48 5.26 -1.85 4.89
CA LYS A 48 5.12 -2.78 6.02
C LYS A 48 5.39 -4.23 5.62
N LYS A 49 4.83 -4.65 4.48
CA LYS A 49 5.07 -5.99 3.93
C LYS A 49 6.53 -6.19 3.49
N ALA A 50 7.14 -5.21 2.84
CA ALA A 50 8.54 -5.28 2.42
C ALA A 50 9.49 -5.41 3.62
N VAL A 51 9.28 -4.63 4.68
CA VAL A 51 10.06 -4.70 5.93
C VAL A 51 9.95 -6.08 6.57
N ALA A 52 8.74 -6.65 6.64
CA ALA A 52 8.54 -8.00 7.17
C ALA A 52 9.29 -9.08 6.35
N ILE A 53 9.24 -9.00 5.03
CA ILE A 53 9.96 -9.95 4.14
C ILE A 53 11.47 -9.79 4.29
N ARG A 54 11.99 -8.56 4.42
CA ARG A 54 13.42 -8.31 4.65
C ARG A 54 13.89 -8.92 5.96
N LYS A 55 13.16 -8.69 7.06
CA LYS A 55 13.44 -9.30 8.37
C LYS A 55 13.42 -10.83 8.33
N HIS A 56 12.52 -11.43 7.56
CA HIS A 56 12.51 -12.90 7.34
C HIS A 56 13.77 -13.38 6.60
N LEU A 57 14.17 -12.67 5.54
CA LEU A 57 15.31 -13.04 4.70
C LEU A 57 16.68 -12.87 5.37
N GLU A 58 16.79 -12.04 6.41
CA GLU A 58 18.00 -11.92 7.23
C GLU A 58 18.38 -13.25 7.88
N ARG A 59 17.39 -13.98 8.39
CA ARG A 59 17.57 -15.32 8.98
C ARG A 59 17.57 -16.41 7.91
N ASN A 60 16.71 -16.26 6.89
CA ASN A 60 16.45 -17.27 5.87
C ASN A 60 17.08 -16.90 4.51
N ARG A 61 18.40 -16.72 4.49
CA ARG A 61 19.12 -16.19 3.30
C ARG A 61 19.02 -17.08 2.05
N LYS A 62 18.71 -18.37 2.20
CA LYS A 62 18.58 -19.35 1.11
C LYS A 62 17.18 -19.37 0.48
N ASP A 63 16.19 -18.72 1.08
CA ASP A 63 14.83 -18.64 0.55
C ASP A 63 14.78 -17.78 -0.72
N LYS A 64 14.69 -18.44 -1.88
CA LYS A 64 14.65 -17.79 -3.20
C LYS A 64 13.27 -17.23 -3.53
N ASP A 65 12.21 -17.85 -3.01
CA ASP A 65 10.83 -17.47 -3.30
C ASP A 65 10.49 -16.15 -2.59
N SER A 66 10.86 -16.02 -1.31
CA SER A 66 10.70 -14.75 -0.58
C SER A 66 11.53 -13.61 -1.19
N LYS A 67 12.72 -13.89 -1.73
CA LYS A 67 13.50 -12.89 -2.50
C LYS A 67 12.76 -12.43 -3.75
N PHE A 68 12.19 -13.36 -4.51
CA PHE A 68 11.39 -13.02 -5.68
C PHE A 68 10.15 -12.19 -5.30
N ARG A 69 9.43 -12.57 -4.24
CA ARG A 69 8.29 -11.80 -3.74
C ARG A 69 8.69 -10.40 -3.24
N LEU A 70 9.85 -10.25 -2.61
CA LEU A 70 10.37 -8.93 -2.21
C LEU A 70 10.54 -8.03 -3.43
N ILE A 71 11.17 -8.51 -4.51
CA ILE A 71 11.34 -7.76 -5.76
C ILE A 71 9.99 -7.30 -6.31
N LEU A 72 8.97 -8.16 -6.30
CA LEU A 72 7.63 -7.80 -6.77
C LEU A 72 6.96 -6.74 -5.89
N VAL A 73 7.16 -6.78 -4.57
CA VAL A 73 6.61 -5.78 -3.64
C VAL A 73 7.31 -4.44 -3.82
N GLU A 74 8.64 -4.40 -3.86
CA GLU A 74 9.42 -3.18 -4.08
C GLU A 74 9.10 -2.54 -5.44
N SER A 75 8.90 -3.36 -6.48
CA SER A 75 8.43 -2.87 -7.78
C SER A 75 7.06 -2.19 -7.71
N ARG A 76 6.13 -2.66 -6.85
CA ARG A 76 4.82 -2.00 -6.63
C ARG A 76 4.99 -0.68 -5.88
N ILE A 77 5.87 -0.63 -4.88
CA ILE A 77 6.18 0.58 -4.11
C ILE A 77 6.70 1.66 -5.05
N HIS A 78 7.71 1.38 -5.87
CA HIS A 78 8.24 2.34 -6.83
C HIS A 78 7.19 2.82 -7.85
N ARG A 79 6.31 1.93 -8.31
CA ARG A 79 5.24 2.31 -9.25
C ARG A 79 4.23 3.25 -8.59
N LEU A 80 3.82 2.98 -7.34
CA LEU A 80 2.89 3.86 -6.60
C LEU A 80 3.55 5.19 -6.19
N ALA A 81 4.81 5.15 -5.76
CA ALA A 81 5.55 6.37 -5.43
C ALA A 81 5.62 7.33 -6.63
N ARG A 82 5.82 6.83 -7.86
CA ARG A 82 5.74 7.66 -9.07
C ARG A 82 4.36 8.29 -9.27
N TYR A 83 3.30 7.53 -9.08
CA TYR A 83 1.93 8.04 -9.18
C TYR A 83 1.64 9.14 -8.14
N TYR A 84 2.07 8.94 -6.89
CA TYR A 84 1.84 9.90 -5.82
C TYR A 84 2.69 11.17 -5.93
N LYS A 85 3.89 11.07 -6.50
CA LYS A 85 4.68 12.25 -6.89
C LYS A 85 3.99 13.04 -8.01
N LYS A 86 3.44 12.36 -9.03
CA LYS A 86 2.70 13.02 -10.12
C LYS A 86 1.43 13.72 -9.62
N THR A 87 0.71 13.09 -8.69
CA THR A 87 -0.54 13.62 -8.11
C THR A 87 -0.33 14.59 -6.95
N LYS A 88 0.93 14.96 -6.66
CA LYS A 88 1.32 15.89 -5.58
C LYS A 88 0.91 15.45 -4.16
N LYS A 89 0.58 14.18 -3.97
CA LYS A 89 0.32 13.59 -2.63
C LYS A 89 1.62 13.26 -1.89
N LEU A 90 2.75 13.31 -2.57
CA LEU A 90 4.07 13.01 -2.01
C LEU A 90 5.07 14.05 -2.51
N ALA A 91 6.04 14.41 -1.68
CA ALA A 91 7.10 15.33 -2.06
C ALA A 91 7.88 14.78 -3.28
N PRO A 92 8.29 15.61 -4.25
CA PRO A 92 9.05 15.15 -5.42
C PRO A 92 10.37 14.46 -5.06
N VAL A 93 10.99 14.88 -3.96
CA VAL A 93 12.24 14.35 -3.41
C VAL A 93 12.05 12.98 -2.75
N TRP A 94 10.81 12.59 -2.45
CA TRP A 94 10.53 11.35 -1.74
C TRP A 94 11.04 10.12 -2.52
N LYS A 95 11.74 9.26 -1.78
CA LYS A 95 12.37 8.04 -2.28
C LYS A 95 12.19 6.92 -1.27
N TYR A 96 11.92 5.71 -1.77
CA TYR A 96 11.90 4.51 -0.96
C TYR A 96 13.32 4.00 -0.80
N GLU A 97 13.79 3.90 0.44
CA GLU A 97 15.06 3.26 0.78
C GLU A 97 14.82 2.20 1.86
N SER A 98 15.32 0.99 1.62
CA SER A 98 15.04 -0.18 2.46
C SER A 98 15.58 -0.06 3.88
N SER A 99 16.67 0.68 4.08
CA SER A 99 17.26 0.98 5.39
C SER A 99 16.34 1.88 6.24
N THR A 100 15.73 2.88 5.61
CA THR A 100 14.83 3.85 6.26
C THR A 100 13.37 3.40 6.31
N ALA A 101 13.04 2.30 5.62
CA ALA A 101 11.66 1.83 5.49
C ALA A 101 11.02 1.44 6.83
N SER A 102 11.82 1.05 7.83
CA SER A 102 11.32 0.70 9.17
C SER A 102 10.80 1.90 9.94
N THR A 103 11.42 3.09 9.79
CA THR A 103 11.02 4.31 10.50
C THR A 103 9.73 4.90 9.96
N LEU A 104 9.40 4.61 8.69
CA LEU A 104 8.16 5.06 8.04
C LEU A 104 6.92 4.24 8.42
N VAL A 105 7.12 3.12 9.12
CA VAL A 105 6.06 2.16 9.46
C VAL A 105 5.96 1.93 10.98
N ALA A 106 6.88 2.53 11.74
CA ALA A 106 6.93 2.48 13.21
C ALA A 106 5.72 3.17 13.85
#